data_AF-A0A2V9JXZ6-F1
#
_entry.id   AF-A0A2V9JXZ6-F1
#
_cell.length_a   1.000
_cell.length_b   1.000
_cell.length_c   1.000
_cell.angle_alpha   90.00
_cell.angle_beta   90.00
_cell.angle_gamma   90.00
#
_symmetry.space_group_name_H-M   'P 1'
#
loop_
_entity.id
_entity.type
_entity.pdbx_description
1 polymer ?
#
loop_
_entity_poly.entity_id
_entity_poly.type
_entity_poly.pdbx_seq_one_letter_code
_entity_poly.pdbx_strand_id
1 'polypeptide(L)' 'MVGVGGVVIHRGQALLIRRGREPLKGEWSIPGGLIELGEELADGVRRELKEETGLDVEPLEIVATFDRIFKKGRRVR' A
#
# COMPACT_ATOMS: atom_id res chain seq x y z
N MET A 1 -10.15 -3.08 8.42
CA MET A 1 -8.69 -2.90 8.25
C MET A 1 -8.49 -1.79 7.25
N VAL A 2 -7.63 -0.82 7.55
CA VAL A 2 -7.28 0.25 6.63
C VAL A 2 -5.89 -0.04 6.08
N GLY A 3 -5.77 -0.09 4.77
CA GLY A 3 -4.48 -0.22 4.09
C GLY A 3 -4.03 1.14 3.58
N VAL A 4 -2.72 1.36 3.55
CA VAL A 4 -2.09 2.52 2.92
C VAL A 4 -1.01 2.06 1.96
N GLY A 5 -0.82 2.81 0.89
CA GLY A 5 0.22 2.55 -0.10
C GLY A 5 0.80 3.86 -0.61
N GLY A 6 2.09 3.84 -0.92
CA GLY A 6 2.82 5.01 -1.42
C GLY A 6 3.13 4.89 -2.90
N VAL A 7 2.76 5.90 -3.69
CA VAL A 7 3.23 6.06 -5.07
C VAL A 7 4.41 7.01 -5.07
N VAL A 8 5.62 6.47 -5.14
CA VAL A 8 6.84 7.28 -5.18
C VAL A 8 7.29 7.44 -6.62
N ILE A 9 7.30 8.68 -7.11
CA ILE A 9 7.82 9.04 -8.43
C ILE A 9 9.15 9.76 -8.27
N HIS A 10 10.20 9.23 -8.88
CA HIS A 10 11.51 9.89 -8.93
C HIS A 10 12.05 9.85 -10.35
N ARG A 11 12.38 11.02 -10.91
CA ARG A 11 12.92 11.17 -12.28
C ARG A 11 12.08 10.45 -13.35
N GLY A 12 10.75 10.55 -13.23
CA GLY A 12 9.81 9.92 -14.17
C GLY A 12 9.66 8.40 -14.02
N GLN A 13 10.24 7.80 -12.98
CA GLN A 13 10.13 6.38 -12.68
C GLN A 13 9.31 6.15 -11.40
N ALA A 14 8.51 5.08 -11.39
CA ALA A 14 7.72 4.68 -10.22
C ALA A 14 8.43 3.57 -9.45
N LEU A 15 8.45 3.68 -8.12
CA LEU A 15 8.91 2.62 -7.23
C LEU A 15 7.87 1.50 -7.16
N LEU A 16 8.31 0.27 -7.38
CA LEU A 16 7.52 -0.94 -7.19
C LEU A 16 8.30 -1.94 -6.34
N ILE A 17 7.57 -2.74 -5.57
CA ILE A 17 8.10 -3.88 -4.83
C ILE A 17 7.56 -5.18 -5.42
N ARG A 18 8.33 -6.26 -5.30
CA ARG A 18 7.88 -7.60 -5.65
C ARG A 18 7.44 -8.32 -4.38
N ARG A 19 6.16 -8.68 -4.28
CA ARG A 19 5.56 -9.21 -3.05
C ARG A 19 6.20 -10.52 -2.62
N GLY A 20 6.70 -10.58 -1.39
CA GLY A 20 7.34 -11.78 -0.82
C GLY A 20 6.38 -12.81 -0.23
N ARG A 21 5.12 -12.42 0.00
CA ARG A 21 4.10 -13.20 0.73
C ARG A 21 2.76 -13.17 0.02
N GLU A 22 1.94 -14.19 0.26
CA GLU A 22 0.55 -14.22 -0.20
C GLU A 22 -0.30 -13.16 0.52
N PRO A 23 -1.39 -12.66 -0.09
CA PRO A 23 -1.81 -12.94 -1.47
C PRO A 23 -0.90 -12.26 -2.50
N LEU A 24 -0.91 -12.77 -3.74
CA LEU A 24 -0.21 -12.21 -4.90
C LEU A 24 1.32 -12.27 -4.78
N LYS A 25 1.85 -13.34 -4.18
CA LYS A 25 3.29 -13.54 -4.07
C LYS A 25 3.95 -13.53 -5.46
N GLY A 26 5.04 -12.80 -5.60
CA GLY A 26 5.80 -12.68 -6.85
C GLY A 26 5.29 -11.60 -7.81
N GLU A 27 4.10 -11.05 -7.59
CA GLU A 27 3.58 -9.93 -8.37
C GLU A 27 4.20 -8.60 -7.94
N TRP A 28 4.21 -7.63 -8.86
CA TRP A 28 4.64 -6.26 -8.59
C TRP A 28 3.49 -5.44 -7.99
N SER A 29 3.80 -4.62 -7.00
CA SER A 29 2.85 -3.73 -6.32
C SER A 29 3.53 -2.43 -5.94
N ILE A 30 2.74 -1.39 -5.66
CA ILE A 30 3.22 -0.26 -4.87
C ILE A 30 3.59 -0.73 -3.45
N PRO A 31 4.61 -0.14 -2.80
CA PRO A 31 4.93 -0.43 -1.41
C PRO A 31 3.82 0.06 -0.48
N GLY A 32 3.64 -0.65 0.63
CA GLY A 32 2.62 -0.33 1.61
C GLY A 32 2.05 -1.53 2.34
N GLY A 33 1.25 -1.24 3.34
CA GLY A 33 0.73 -2.24 4.25
C GLY A 33 -0.49 -1.75 5.00
N LEU A 34 -0.57 -2.12 6.27
CA LEU A 34 -1.72 -1.85 7.12
C LEU A 34 -1.37 -0.74 8.11
N ILE A 35 -2.35 0.10 8.38
CA ILE A 35 -2.25 1.08 9.45
C ILE A 35 -2.32 0.38 10.80
N GLU A 36 -1.44 0.77 11.72
CA GLU A 36 -1.49 0.37 13.11
C GLU A 36 -2.40 1.28 13.94
N LEU A 37 -2.89 0.77 15.07
CA LEU A 37 -3.77 1.54 15.94
C LEU A 37 -3.02 2.74 16.54
N GLY A 38 -3.57 3.93 16.34
CA GLY A 38 -2.99 5.17 16.83
C GLY A 38 -2.10 5.90 15.82
N GLU A 39 -1.87 5.35 14.63
CA GLU A 39 -1.14 6.03 13.57
C GLU A 39 -2.03 6.96 12.74
N GLU A 40 -1.49 8.11 12.35
CA GLU A 40 -2.01 8.85 11.20
C GLU A 40 -1.70 8.12 9.89
N LEU A 41 -2.50 8.34 8.84
CA LEU A 41 -2.27 7.70 7.53
C LEU A 41 -0.88 8.03 6.97
N ALA A 42 -0.42 9.26 7.17
CA ALA A 42 0.90 9.73 6.74
C ALA A 42 2.03 9.01 7.48
N ASP A 43 1.88 8.76 8.78
CA ASP A 43 2.88 8.06 9.58
C ASP A 43 2.98 6.59 9.20
N GLY A 44 1.83 5.93 9.02
CA GLY A 44 1.82 4.53 8.63
C GLY A 44 2.41 4.30 7.23
N VAL A 45 2.11 5.15 6.23
CA VAL A 45 2.74 5.02 4.91
C VAL A 45 4.25 5.31 4.97
N ARG A 46 4.69 6.27 5.80
CA ARG A 46 6.11 6.57 6.01
C ARG A 46 6.83 5.36 6.62
N ARG A 47 6.25 4.73 7.65
CA ARG A 47 6.78 3.52 8.29
C ARG A 47 6.86 2.36 7.30
N GLU A 48 5.77 2.03 6.63
CA GLU A 48 5.71 0.91 5.68
C GLU A 48 6.73 1.05 4.55
N LEU A 49 6.85 2.24 3.94
CA LEU A 49 7.84 2.47 2.89
C LEU A 49 9.27 2.36 3.42
N LYS A 50 9.53 2.81 4.65
CA LYS A 50 10.84 2.65 5.29
C LYS A 50 11.19 1.19 5.53
N GLU A 51 10.26 0.39 6.04
CA GLU A 51 10.47 -1.02 6.32
C GLU A 51 10.68 -1.87 5.06
N GLU A 52 9.85 -1.65 4.02
CA GLU A 52 9.90 -2.47 2.80
C GLU A 52 11.02 -2.07 1.84
N THR A 53 11.41 -0.80 1.84
CA THR A 53 12.30 -0.24 0.80
C THR A 53 13.53 0.46 1.34
N GLY A 54 13.59 0.75 2.64
CA GLY A 54 14.66 1.51 3.29
C GLY A 54 14.60 3.02 3.06
N LEU A 55 13.64 3.51 2.25
CA LEU A 55 13.52 4.91 1.87
C LEU A 55 12.82 5.73 2.95
N ASP A 56 13.37 6.90 3.24
CA ASP A 56 12.66 7.95 3.98
C ASP A 56 11.88 8.79 2.97
N VAL A 57 10.56 8.92 3.19
CA VAL A 57 9.65 9.61 2.29
C VAL A 57 8.83 10.66 3.04
N GLU A 58 8.43 11.70 2.31
CA GLU A 58 7.46 12.68 2.79
C GLU A 58 6.18 12.57 1.97
N PRO A 59 5.06 12.07 2.56
CA PRO A 59 3.78 12.02 1.87
C PRO A 59 3.29 13.44 1.54
N LEU A 60 2.95 13.68 0.27
CA LEU A 60 2.56 15.02 -0.20
C LEU A 60 1.04 15.21 -0.22
N GLU A 61 0.32 14.24 -0.78
CA GLU A 61 -1.13 14.32 -0.97
C GLU A 61 -1.77 12.93 -0.99
N ILE A 62 -3.08 12.90 -0.76
CA ILE A 62 -3.90 11.70 -0.94
C ILE A 62 -4.35 11.64 -2.41
N VAL A 63 -3.82 10.67 -3.15
CA VAL A 63 -4.17 10.49 -4.57
C VAL A 63 -5.55 9.87 -4.73
N ALA A 64 -5.89 8.88 -3.91
CA ALA A 64 -7.19 8.20 -3.96
C ALA A 64 -7.52 7.50 -2.65
N THR A 65 -8.81 7.43 -2.34
CA THR A 65 -9.40 6.56 -1.32
C THR A 65 -10.48 5.72 -1.99
N PHE A 66 -10.52 4.42 -1.68
CA PHE A 66 -11.49 3.52 -2.28
C PHE A 66 -11.76 2.31 -1.37
N ASP A 67 -12.98 1.80 -1.45
CA ASP A 67 -13.38 0.61 -0.73
C ASP A 67 -13.01 -0.64 -1.53
N ARG A 68 -12.29 -1.57 -0.90
CA ARG A 68 -12.08 -2.93 -1.45
C ARG A 68 -13.14 -3.86 -0.93
N ILE A 69 -14.27 -3.93 -1.64
CA ILE A 69 -15.41 -4.77 -1.26
C ILE A 69 -15.29 -6.15 -1.93
N PHE A 70 -14.98 -7.17 -1.12
CA PHE A 70 -15.03 -8.57 -1.56
C PHE A 70 -16.38 -9.19 -1.15
N LYS A 71 -17.24 -9.50 -2.14
CA LYS A 71 -18.48 -10.24 -1.86
C LYS A 71 -18.16 -11.74 -1.72
N LYS A 72 -18.51 -12.33 -0.57
CA LYS A 72 -18.47 -13.81 -0.40
C LYS A 72 -19.56 -14.44 -1.29
N GLY A 73 -19.15 -15.33 -2.21
CA GLY A 73 -20.02 -16.26 -2.93
C GLY A 73 -20.81 -15.66 -4.10
N ARG A 74 -20.70 -16.28 -5.28
CA ARG A 74 -21.71 -16.19 -6.33
C ARG A 74 -22.32 -17.56 -6.57
N ARG A 75 -23.54 -17.75 -6.06
CA ARG A 75 -24.65 -18.33 -6.82
C ARG A 75 -25.95 -18.10 -6.05
N VAL A 76 -26.70 -17.09 -6.45
CA VAL A 76 -28.16 -17.07 -6.29
C VAL A 76 -28.71 -17.25 -7.70
N ARG A 77 -29.59 -18.24 -7.87
CA ARG A 77 -30.37 -18.44 -9.10
C ARG A 77 -31.36 -17.30 -9.27
#